data_AF-A0A9P6KF39-F1
#
_entry.id   AF-A0A9P6KF39-F1
#
_cell.length_a   1.000
_cell.length_b   1.000
_cell.length_c   1.000
_cell.angle_alpha   90.00
_cell.angle_beta   90.00
_cell.angle_gamma   90.00
#
_symmetry.space_group_name_H-M   'P 1'
#
loop_
_entity.id
_entity.type
_entity.pdbx_description
1 polymer ?
#
loop_
_entity_poly.entity_id
_entity_poly.type
_entity_poly.pdbx_seq_one_letter_code
_entity_poly.pdbx_strand_id
1 'polypeptide(L)'
;MGQFRGHQLNYHAQSFTVGITTVSGSIKAVVVHQKNGAFQCPICGIFLTTKSRCRSHLKGRICQPDPSLPAITMPKEMAIPALHQQQETHTYDDAVLCSCGMLQASAEEKRRTLGIIEALGLQPILLKDARGAEHYALVHPTAFSGFPTDPAAEPNPVVPQKRRLEDDTSRPTPELKRLLSSSPYAGLLATREYIELDDEICKLLNQNWRSSTHLRFSSAVILSGCIILNSKSGHAIIANAVEMYGRESTVDIHHNSFGLRSGQSMTTPPPAATKTPYKKVRPVTLSTLDGGSRLIIETTSFNALITSSLRLDKVVKPSIGVSTPSFKLINKGDVLATRIYLDARNLQTGLKMAGNRDTWNVSNSNVLCQLRQVKTKFFDASTYYLCRGSSHFTRFHPYQPYTIFSLASCEQFECGDNVEASNLFHNIASNVIKDGAQAVLEKKTVQQLRSRCTDQGSIPNEFDRILSLYGDDDDSMPILDNHDLNDPLESLASHLSPFIATANKEVVCLIEGEFAQPIA
;
A
#
# COMPACT_ATOMS: atom_id res chain seq x y z
N MET A 1 9.51 23.54 -36.04
CA MET A 1 9.89 24.87 -35.49
C MET A 1 8.85 25.50 -34.54
N GLY A 2 7.54 25.27 -34.68
CA GLY A 2 6.51 25.95 -33.85
C GLY A 2 6.54 25.63 -32.35
N GLN A 3 6.85 24.38 -31.96
CA GLN A 3 6.87 23.95 -30.55
C GLN A 3 8.04 24.56 -29.75
N PHE A 4 9.21 24.71 -30.38
CA PHE A 4 10.38 25.34 -29.75
C PHE A 4 10.14 26.83 -29.47
N ARG A 5 9.49 27.54 -30.42
CA ARG A 5 9.11 28.95 -30.25
C ARG A 5 8.10 29.14 -29.10
N GLY A 6 7.16 28.20 -28.94
CA GLY A 6 6.20 28.18 -27.83
C GLY A 6 6.85 27.93 -26.46
N HIS A 7 7.86 27.04 -26.40
CA HIS A 7 8.65 26.80 -25.19
C HIS A 7 9.45 28.06 -24.81
N GLN A 8 10.17 28.66 -25.77
CA GLN A 8 10.96 29.86 -25.51
C GLN A 8 10.12 31.02 -24.98
N LEU A 9 8.93 31.24 -25.53
CA LEU A 9 8.02 32.31 -25.10
C LEU A 9 7.36 32.06 -23.73
N ASN A 10 7.23 30.80 -23.31
CA ASN A 10 6.54 30.45 -22.06
C ASN A 10 7.47 30.32 -20.85
N TYR A 11 8.72 29.94 -21.08
CA TYR A 11 9.70 29.63 -20.03
C TYR A 11 10.86 30.64 -19.98
N HIS A 12 11.22 31.24 -21.12
CA HIS A 12 12.44 32.06 -21.24
C HIS A 12 12.16 33.53 -21.59
N ALA A 13 10.89 33.96 -21.53
CA ALA A 13 10.55 35.36 -21.73
C ALA A 13 10.98 36.20 -20.51
N GLN A 14 11.84 37.20 -20.72
CA GLN A 14 12.31 38.08 -19.65
C GLN A 14 11.18 38.89 -18.99
N SER A 15 10.15 39.26 -19.77
CA SER A 15 8.93 39.89 -19.26
C SER A 15 7.74 39.67 -20.19
N PHE A 16 6.53 39.94 -19.69
CA PHE A 16 5.32 40.00 -20.51
C PHE A 16 4.24 40.89 -19.90
N THR A 17 3.37 41.43 -20.77
CA THR A 17 2.25 42.28 -20.36
C THR A 17 0.94 41.49 -20.29
N VAL A 18 0.12 41.77 -19.26
CA VAL A 18 -1.23 41.23 -19.08
C VAL A 18 -2.19 42.38 -18.79
N GLY A 19 -3.31 42.43 -19.50
CA GLY A 19 -4.43 43.29 -19.13
C GLY A 19 -5.22 42.64 -17.99
N ILE A 20 -5.40 43.38 -16.89
CA ILE A 20 -6.15 42.96 -15.71
C ILE A 20 -7.35 43.88 -15.56
N THR A 21 -8.53 43.31 -15.37
CA THR A 21 -9.74 44.08 -15.07
C THR A 21 -9.75 44.43 -13.58
N THR A 22 -9.70 45.72 -13.27
CA THR A 22 -9.80 46.23 -11.90
C THR A 22 -11.22 46.09 -11.36
N VAL A 23 -11.38 46.27 -10.04
CA VAL A 23 -12.70 46.19 -9.37
C VAL A 23 -13.69 47.24 -9.90
N SER A 24 -13.19 48.34 -10.47
CA SER A 24 -13.99 49.38 -11.14
C SER A 24 -14.33 49.08 -12.60
N GLY A 25 -13.98 47.89 -13.11
CA GLY A 25 -14.25 47.49 -14.50
C GLY A 25 -13.25 48.02 -15.54
N SER A 26 -12.29 48.87 -15.14
CA SER A 26 -11.26 49.38 -16.05
C SER A 26 -10.12 48.37 -16.26
N ILE A 27 -9.63 48.23 -17.49
CA ILE A 27 -8.52 47.32 -17.83
C ILE A 27 -7.19 48.05 -17.62
N LYS A 28 -6.35 47.55 -16.72
CA LYS A 28 -4.99 48.04 -16.49
C LYS A 28 -3.97 47.05 -17.05
N ALA A 29 -3.02 47.54 -17.85
CA ALA A 29 -1.89 46.74 -18.32
C ALA A 29 -0.85 46.61 -17.21
N VAL A 30 -0.46 45.38 -16.88
CA VAL A 30 0.56 45.06 -15.88
C VAL A 30 1.69 44.30 -16.55
N VAL A 31 2.92 44.79 -16.36
CA VAL A 31 4.15 44.15 -16.84
C VAL A 31 4.68 43.22 -15.75
N VAL A 32 4.92 41.96 -16.11
CA VAL A 32 5.45 40.93 -15.23
C VAL A 32 6.87 40.60 -15.66
N HIS A 33 7.81 40.63 -14.73
CA HIS A 33 9.21 40.31 -14.96
C HIS A 33 9.58 38.93 -14.44
N GLN A 34 10.50 38.26 -15.13
CA GLN A 34 11.12 37.04 -14.64
C GLN A 34 12.23 37.40 -13.64
N LYS A 35 12.22 36.75 -12.47
CA LYS A 35 13.26 36.82 -11.44
C LYS A 35 13.63 35.39 -11.04
N ASN A 36 14.93 35.06 -11.05
CA ASN A 36 15.46 33.75 -10.67
C ASN A 36 14.78 32.57 -11.40
N GLY A 37 14.53 32.71 -12.70
CA GLY A 37 13.90 31.66 -13.52
C GLY A 37 12.38 31.52 -13.36
N ALA A 38 11.73 32.33 -12.52
CA ALA A 38 10.27 32.33 -12.33
C ALA A 38 9.66 33.72 -12.51
N PHE A 39 8.37 33.79 -12.87
CA PHE A 39 7.62 35.04 -12.99
C PHE A 39 7.04 35.44 -11.63
N GLN A 40 7.43 36.60 -11.12
CA GLN A 40 6.91 37.11 -9.86
C GLN A 40 5.62 37.92 -10.13
N CYS A 41 4.52 37.53 -9.50
CA CYS A 41 3.28 38.30 -9.55
C CYS A 41 3.48 39.67 -8.87
N PRO A 42 3.24 40.80 -9.56
CA PRO A 42 3.45 42.13 -8.97
C PRO A 42 2.36 42.55 -7.98
N ILE A 43 1.25 41.79 -7.88
CA ILE A 43 0.14 42.10 -6.98
C ILE A 43 0.27 41.34 -5.64
N CYS A 44 0.53 40.03 -5.68
CA CYS A 44 0.60 39.20 -4.47
C CYS A 44 2.00 38.62 -4.17
N GLY A 45 3.00 38.86 -5.02
CA GLY A 45 4.38 38.43 -4.81
C GLY A 45 4.69 36.96 -5.10
N ILE A 46 3.71 36.12 -5.44
CA ILE A 46 3.90 34.69 -5.72
C ILE A 46 4.78 34.47 -6.97
N PHE A 47 5.70 33.50 -6.89
CA PHE A 47 6.54 33.07 -8.01
C PHE A 47 5.87 31.93 -8.80
N LEU A 48 5.80 32.07 -10.12
CA LEU A 48 5.15 31.14 -11.03
C LEU A 48 6.11 30.71 -12.14
N THR A 49 6.23 29.41 -12.36
CA THR A 49 7.26 28.83 -13.24
C THR A 49 7.01 29.02 -14.74
N THR A 50 5.82 29.46 -15.14
CA THR A 50 5.50 29.69 -16.57
C THR A 50 4.67 30.94 -16.78
N LYS A 51 4.85 31.58 -17.94
CA LYS A 51 4.08 32.74 -18.38
C LYS A 51 2.57 32.46 -18.40
N SER A 52 2.15 31.29 -18.88
CA SER A 52 0.74 30.89 -18.96
C SER A 52 0.10 30.76 -17.58
N ARG A 53 0.80 30.18 -16.60
CA ARG A 53 0.32 30.10 -15.21
C ARG A 53 0.21 31.47 -14.58
N CYS A 54 1.20 32.34 -14.80
CA CYS A 54 1.17 33.71 -14.30
C CYS A 54 0.05 34.56 -14.94
N ARG A 55 -0.18 34.41 -16.25
CA ARG A 55 -1.30 35.05 -16.94
C ARG A 55 -2.65 34.56 -16.44
N SER A 56 -2.81 33.25 -16.20
CA SER A 56 -4.05 32.69 -15.63
C SER A 56 -4.29 33.20 -14.20
N HIS A 57 -3.23 33.22 -13.38
CA HIS A 57 -3.26 33.75 -12.02
C HIS A 57 -3.70 35.22 -11.96
N LEU A 58 -3.15 36.08 -12.82
CA LEU A 58 -3.48 37.50 -12.89
C LEU A 58 -4.88 37.80 -13.46
N LYS A 59 -5.44 36.88 -14.25
CA LYS A 59 -6.81 36.98 -14.78
C LYS A 59 -7.86 36.38 -13.85
N GLY A 60 -7.47 35.48 -12.95
CA GLY A 60 -8.35 34.88 -11.95
C GLY A 60 -8.64 35.82 -10.78
N ARG A 61 -9.78 35.65 -10.11
CA ARG A 61 -10.16 36.40 -8.89
C ARG A 61 -9.29 36.07 -7.66
N ILE A 62 -8.18 35.36 -7.84
CA ILE A 62 -7.35 34.75 -6.78
C ILE A 62 -6.24 35.72 -6.32
N CYS A 63 -5.96 36.78 -7.09
CA CYS A 63 -4.91 37.72 -6.79
C CYS A 63 -5.44 38.93 -5.99
N GLN A 64 -5.77 38.72 -4.71
CA GLN A 64 -6.01 39.81 -3.76
C GLN A 64 -4.81 39.95 -2.80
N PRO A 65 -4.34 41.17 -2.51
CA PRO A 65 -3.34 41.41 -1.48
C PRO A 65 -4.05 41.44 -0.12
N ASP A 66 -3.74 40.49 0.77
CA ASP A 66 -4.09 40.63 2.19
C ASP A 66 -2.93 40.13 3.09
N PRO A 67 -2.51 40.90 4.10
CA PRO A 67 -1.30 40.68 4.87
C PRO A 67 -1.62 40.02 6.21
N SER A 68 -1.46 38.70 6.30
CA SER A 68 -1.07 38.01 7.54
C SER A 68 -1.03 36.51 7.27
N LEU A 69 0.16 35.94 7.23
CA LEU A 69 0.37 34.51 7.42
C LEU A 69 0.09 34.17 8.90
N PRO A 70 -0.86 33.29 9.25
CA PRO A 70 -0.83 32.67 10.56
C PRO A 70 0.14 31.49 10.51
N ALA A 71 1.13 31.56 11.39
CA ALA A 71 2.01 30.46 11.73
C ALA A 71 1.21 29.23 12.18
N ILE A 72 1.60 28.05 11.71
CA ILE A 72 1.11 26.77 12.21
C ILE A 72 1.54 26.67 13.67
N THR A 73 0.61 26.91 14.58
CA THR A 73 0.80 26.72 16.03
C THR A 73 0.09 25.43 16.41
N MET A 74 0.79 24.58 17.16
CA MET A 74 0.24 23.36 17.77
C MET A 74 -1.01 23.67 18.61
N PRO A 75 -2.02 22.78 18.64
CA PRO A 75 -3.21 23.02 19.47
C PRO A 75 -2.82 23.04 20.96
N LYS A 76 -3.11 24.16 21.63
CA LYS A 76 -3.22 24.22 23.08
C LYS A 76 -4.59 23.70 23.50
N GLU A 77 -4.59 23.00 24.63
CA GLU A 77 -5.73 22.68 25.49
C GLU A 77 -6.83 23.76 25.47
N MET A 78 -8.08 23.34 25.28
CA MET A 78 -9.24 24.18 25.53
C MET A 78 -10.26 23.48 26.41
N ALA A 79 -10.77 24.29 27.32
CA ALA A 79 -11.61 23.97 28.45
C ALA A 79 -13.06 23.56 28.11
N ILE A 80 -13.68 22.97 29.12
CA ILE A 80 -15.04 22.46 29.21
C ILE A 80 -16.08 23.59 29.13
N PRO A 81 -17.15 23.48 28.30
CA PRO A 81 -18.37 24.26 28.47
C PRO A 81 -19.45 23.48 29.24
N ALA A 82 -20.25 24.25 29.98
CA ALA A 82 -21.23 23.81 30.97
C ALA A 82 -22.51 23.14 30.40
N LEU A 83 -23.18 22.42 31.32
CA LEU A 83 -24.42 21.65 31.15
C LEU A 83 -25.56 22.38 30.42
N HIS A 84 -26.24 21.63 29.55
CA HIS A 84 -27.67 21.80 29.28
C HIS A 84 -28.36 20.44 29.49
N GLN A 85 -29.37 20.43 30.36
CA GLN A 85 -30.27 19.31 30.60
C GLN A 85 -31.13 19.05 29.36
N GLN A 86 -31.13 17.82 28.86
CA GLN A 86 -32.14 17.31 27.92
C GLN A 86 -32.62 15.94 28.40
N GLN A 87 -33.94 15.75 28.28
CA GLN A 87 -34.75 14.65 28.79
C GLN A 87 -34.22 13.27 28.40
N GLU A 88 -34.18 12.37 29.38
CA GLU A 88 -33.68 11.00 29.28
C GLU A 88 -34.57 10.12 28.40
N THR A 89 -34.12 9.82 27.18
CA THR A 89 -34.46 8.58 26.49
C THR A 89 -33.35 7.58 26.79
N HIS A 90 -33.63 6.56 27.62
CA HIS A 90 -32.63 5.55 27.99
C HIS A 90 -32.11 4.81 26.76
N THR A 91 -30.78 4.79 26.62
CA THR A 91 -30.09 4.09 25.53
C THR A 91 -30.06 2.57 25.78
N TYR A 92 -29.71 1.79 24.76
CA TYR A 92 -29.52 0.34 24.91
C TYR A 92 -28.50 -0.01 26.00
N ASP A 93 -27.42 0.78 26.10
CA ASP A 93 -26.40 0.59 27.13
C ASP A 93 -26.95 0.97 28.52
N ASP A 94 -27.82 1.97 28.63
CA ASP A 94 -28.51 2.29 29.90
C ASP A 94 -29.44 1.15 30.33
N ALA A 95 -30.12 0.48 29.40
CA ALA A 95 -30.96 -0.68 29.70
C ALA A 95 -30.14 -1.87 30.24
N VAL A 96 -28.95 -2.12 29.67
CA VAL A 96 -28.02 -3.13 30.18
C VAL A 96 -27.50 -2.75 31.56
N LEU A 97 -27.05 -1.50 31.74
CA LEU A 97 -26.52 -1.02 33.01
C LEU A 97 -27.59 -1.00 34.10
N CYS A 98 -28.84 -0.66 33.76
CA CYS A 98 -29.97 -0.70 34.67
C CYS A 98 -30.27 -2.14 35.11
N SER A 99 -30.25 -3.10 34.17
CA SER A 99 -30.43 -4.54 34.48
C SER A 99 -29.36 -5.08 35.43
N CYS A 100 -28.15 -4.52 35.39
CA CYS A 100 -27.04 -4.90 36.27
C CYS A 100 -26.94 -4.06 37.55
N GLY A 101 -27.82 -3.08 37.78
CA GLY A 101 -27.73 -2.16 38.92
C GLY A 101 -26.52 -1.21 38.87
N MET A 102 -25.93 -1.03 37.68
CA MET A 102 -24.65 -0.30 37.47
C MET A 102 -24.84 1.12 36.93
N LEU A 103 -26.07 1.65 36.95
CA LEU A 103 -26.37 2.97 36.37
C LEU A 103 -25.62 4.12 37.09
N GLN A 104 -25.27 3.93 38.36
CA GLN A 104 -24.53 4.91 39.18
C GLN A 104 -23.06 4.54 39.40
N ALA A 105 -22.57 3.48 38.75
CA ALA A 105 -21.19 3.04 38.87
C ALA A 105 -20.21 3.98 38.12
N SER A 106 -18.92 3.84 38.38
CA SER A 106 -17.89 4.60 37.66
C SER A 106 -17.89 4.27 36.17
N ALA A 107 -17.39 5.19 35.33
CA ALA A 107 -17.33 4.97 33.88
C ALA A 107 -16.51 3.72 33.49
N GLU A 108 -15.51 3.37 34.29
CA GLU A 108 -14.71 2.17 34.08
C GLU A 108 -15.50 0.89 34.38
N GLU A 109 -16.25 0.87 35.49
CA GLU A 109 -17.09 -0.26 35.87
C GLU A 109 -18.27 -0.45 34.92
N LYS A 110 -18.90 0.63 34.47
CA LYS A 110 -19.94 0.60 33.42
C LYS A 110 -19.41 -0.06 32.15
N ARG A 111 -18.23 0.36 31.69
CA ARG A 111 -17.58 -0.18 30.48
C ARG A 111 -17.22 -1.67 30.64
N ARG A 112 -16.73 -2.06 31.81
CA ARG A 112 -16.41 -3.46 32.14
C ARG A 112 -17.67 -4.33 32.12
N THR A 113 -18.75 -3.87 32.75
CA THR A 113 -20.03 -4.58 32.78
C THR A 113 -20.62 -4.76 31.38
N LEU A 114 -20.65 -3.70 30.55
CA LEU A 114 -21.11 -3.80 29.16
C LEU A 114 -20.31 -4.83 28.35
N GLY A 115 -18.98 -4.85 28.51
CA GLY A 115 -18.12 -5.84 27.86
C GLY A 115 -18.36 -7.29 28.31
N ILE A 116 -18.68 -7.51 29.59
CA ILE A 116 -19.02 -8.84 30.12
C ILE A 116 -20.37 -9.32 29.54
N ILE A 117 -21.39 -8.47 29.54
CA ILE A 117 -22.72 -8.81 29.01
C ILE A 117 -22.66 -9.11 27.51
N GLU A 118 -21.86 -8.34 26.75
CA GLU A 118 -21.61 -8.59 25.33
C GLU A 118 -20.88 -9.93 25.11
N ALA A 119 -19.88 -10.25 25.93
CA ALA A 119 -19.16 -11.54 25.85
C ALA A 119 -20.05 -12.75 26.19
N LEU A 120 -21.05 -12.57 27.05
CA LEU A 120 -22.04 -13.60 27.41
C LEU A 120 -23.19 -13.71 26.39
N GLY A 121 -23.23 -12.84 25.37
CA GLY A 121 -24.27 -12.83 24.34
C GLY A 121 -25.66 -12.49 24.87
N LEU A 122 -25.76 -11.78 25.99
CA LEU A 122 -27.03 -11.42 26.63
C LEU A 122 -27.56 -10.09 26.05
N GLN A 123 -28.89 -9.98 25.95
CA GLN A 123 -29.57 -8.78 25.45
C GLN A 123 -30.60 -8.26 26.46
N PRO A 124 -30.74 -6.92 26.61
CA PRO A 124 -31.75 -6.33 27.46
C PRO A 124 -33.14 -6.45 26.83
N ILE A 125 -34.10 -6.83 27.65
CA ILE A 125 -35.53 -6.81 27.34
C ILE A 125 -36.24 -5.90 28.34
N LEU A 126 -37.31 -5.26 27.89
CA LEU A 126 -38.19 -4.46 28.73
C LEU A 126 -39.38 -5.31 29.17
N LEU A 127 -39.57 -5.42 30.48
CA LEU A 127 -40.72 -6.05 31.12
C LEU A 127 -41.59 -4.96 31.73
N LYS A 128 -42.91 -5.04 31.53
CA LYS A 128 -43.88 -4.17 32.20
C LYS A 128 -44.63 -4.96 33.25
N ASP A 129 -44.67 -4.45 34.47
CA ASP A 129 -45.50 -5.06 35.52
C ASP A 129 -46.99 -4.69 35.33
N ALA A 130 -47.88 -5.34 36.08
CA ALA A 130 -49.32 -5.11 36.01
C ALA A 130 -49.75 -3.68 36.41
N ARG A 131 -48.84 -2.86 36.95
CA ARG A 131 -49.04 -1.45 37.31
C ARG A 131 -48.41 -0.50 36.28
N GLY A 132 -47.84 -1.04 35.20
CA GLY A 132 -47.19 -0.28 34.14
C GLY A 132 -45.76 0.15 34.44
N ALA A 133 -45.14 -0.36 35.51
CA ALA A 133 -43.74 -0.06 35.83
C ALA A 133 -42.80 -0.83 34.90
N GLU A 134 -41.81 -0.14 34.36
CA GLU A 134 -40.82 -0.65 33.42
C GLU A 134 -39.60 -1.22 34.14
N HIS A 135 -39.30 -2.50 33.88
CA HIS A 135 -38.16 -3.22 34.44
C HIS A 135 -37.29 -3.78 33.31
N TYR A 136 -35.97 -3.63 33.40
CA TYR A 136 -35.05 -4.20 32.43
C TYR A 136 -34.51 -5.55 32.92
N ALA A 137 -34.44 -6.53 32.02
CA ALA A 137 -33.88 -7.85 32.29
C ALA A 137 -32.92 -8.27 31.16
N LEU A 138 -31.93 -9.12 31.47
CA LEU A 138 -30.99 -9.65 30.48
C LEU A 138 -31.33 -11.10 30.13
N VAL A 139 -31.47 -11.38 28.84
CA VAL A 139 -31.85 -12.71 28.35
C VAL A 139 -30.96 -13.11 27.19
N HIS A 140 -30.61 -14.40 27.09
CA HIS A 140 -29.93 -14.93 25.93
C HIS A 140 -30.94 -15.08 24.75
N PRO A 141 -30.58 -14.73 23.51
CA PRO A 141 -31.51 -14.76 22.37
C PRO A 141 -32.23 -16.11 22.16
N THR A 142 -31.59 -17.23 22.50
CA THR A 142 -32.18 -18.57 22.40
C THR A 142 -33.17 -18.90 23.50
N ALA A 143 -33.10 -18.24 24.66
CA ALA A 143 -34.07 -18.38 25.74
C ALA A 143 -35.31 -17.48 25.49
N PHE A 144 -35.14 -16.39 24.76
CA PHE A 144 -36.22 -15.47 24.38
C PHE A 144 -37.28 -16.14 23.50
N SER A 145 -36.91 -17.07 22.62
CA SER A 145 -37.84 -17.82 21.76
C SER A 145 -38.75 -18.82 22.51
N GLY A 146 -38.54 -19.02 23.81
CA GLY A 146 -39.33 -19.94 24.65
C GLY A 146 -40.34 -19.26 25.58
N PHE A 147 -40.51 -17.93 25.53
CA PHE A 147 -41.46 -17.24 26.41
C PHE A 147 -42.92 -17.53 26.01
N PRO A 148 -43.78 -17.98 26.95
CA PRO A 148 -45.21 -18.11 26.70
C PRO A 148 -45.83 -16.72 26.49
N THR A 149 -46.68 -16.60 25.48
CA THR A 149 -47.49 -15.40 25.19
C THR A 149 -48.67 -15.34 26.17
N ASP A 150 -48.39 -15.02 27.44
CA ASP A 150 -49.42 -14.70 28.44
C ASP A 150 -49.59 -13.17 28.51
N PRO A 151 -50.81 -12.61 28.52
CA PRO A 151 -51.04 -11.17 28.30
C PRO A 151 -50.70 -10.27 29.50
N ALA A 152 -49.99 -10.79 30.52
CA ALA A 152 -49.62 -10.04 31.72
C ALA A 152 -48.19 -9.47 31.70
N ALA A 153 -47.34 -9.88 30.76
CA ALA A 153 -45.99 -9.34 30.61
C ALA A 153 -45.53 -9.49 29.16
N GLU A 154 -45.73 -8.47 28.32
CA GLU A 154 -45.19 -8.44 26.96
C GLU A 154 -43.70 -8.07 27.00
N PRO A 155 -42.77 -8.96 26.64
CA PRO A 155 -41.36 -8.63 26.60
C PRO A 155 -41.05 -7.88 25.30
N ASN A 156 -40.68 -6.60 25.41
CA ASN A 156 -40.29 -5.80 24.26
C ASN A 156 -38.76 -5.77 24.09
N PRO A 157 -38.21 -6.19 22.93
CA PRO A 157 -36.77 -6.14 22.71
C PRO A 157 -36.31 -4.67 22.58
N VAL A 158 -35.25 -4.32 23.33
CA VAL A 158 -34.60 -3.01 23.18
C VAL A 158 -33.66 -3.10 21.97
N VAL A 159 -33.98 -2.40 20.89
CA VAL A 159 -33.19 -2.44 19.66
C VAL A 159 -31.92 -1.62 19.83
N PRO A 160 -30.72 -2.19 19.59
CA PRO A 160 -29.48 -1.43 19.68
C PRO A 160 -29.46 -0.33 18.61
N GLN A 161 -29.43 0.93 19.03
CA GLN A 161 -29.05 2.02 18.14
C GLN A 161 -27.56 1.82 17.78
N LYS A 162 -27.23 1.91 16.48
CA LYS A 162 -25.84 1.88 15.98
C LYS A 162 -24.98 2.82 16.83
N ARG A 163 -24.10 2.24 17.65
CA ARG A 163 -23.09 2.99 18.41
C ARG A 163 -22.33 3.89 17.44
N ARG A 164 -22.21 5.18 17.77
CA ARG A 164 -21.09 5.98 17.27
C ARG A 164 -19.86 5.39 17.96
N LEU A 165 -18.98 4.79 17.18
CA LEU A 165 -17.67 4.35 17.65
C LEU A 165 -16.96 5.60 18.20
N GLU A 166 -16.73 5.65 19.51
CA GLU A 166 -15.61 6.43 20.02
C GLU A 166 -14.34 5.65 19.71
N ASP A 167 -13.39 6.37 19.15
CA ASP A 167 -12.24 5.88 18.41
C ASP A 167 -11.14 5.40 19.38
N ASP A 168 -11.23 4.15 19.85
CA ASP A 168 -10.08 3.44 20.43
C ASP A 168 -9.53 2.48 19.38
N THR A 169 -8.85 3.03 18.37
CA THR A 169 -8.22 2.32 17.24
C THR A 169 -7.09 1.38 17.66
N SER A 170 -6.75 1.33 18.95
CA SER A 170 -5.60 0.58 19.48
C SER A 170 -5.89 -0.88 19.82
N ARG A 171 -7.16 -1.32 19.90
CA ARG A 171 -7.49 -2.67 20.38
C ARG A 171 -7.76 -3.65 19.23
N PRO A 172 -7.12 -4.83 19.20
CA PRO A 172 -7.38 -5.82 18.17
C PRO A 172 -8.84 -6.30 18.24
N THR A 173 -9.50 -6.37 17.08
CA THR A 173 -10.89 -6.82 16.96
C THR A 173 -11.03 -8.25 17.51
N PRO A 174 -12.22 -8.65 18.01
CA PRO A 174 -12.44 -10.01 18.52
C PRO A 174 -12.05 -11.11 17.51
N GLU A 175 -12.26 -10.83 16.22
CA GLU A 175 -11.92 -11.74 15.13
C GLU A 175 -10.42 -11.92 14.95
N LEU A 176 -9.65 -10.82 14.98
CA LEU A 176 -8.19 -10.87 14.93
C LEU A 176 -7.64 -11.58 16.17
N LYS A 177 -8.13 -11.25 17.38
CA LYS A 177 -7.70 -11.91 18.62
C LYS A 177 -7.90 -13.42 18.55
N ARG A 178 -9.06 -13.87 18.06
CA ARG A 178 -9.34 -15.29 17.85
C ARG A 178 -8.31 -15.90 16.89
N LEU A 179 -8.10 -15.29 15.71
CA LEU A 179 -7.11 -15.76 14.74
C LEU A 179 -5.71 -15.88 15.36
N LEU A 180 -5.23 -14.83 16.04
CA LEU A 180 -3.90 -14.82 16.63
C LEU A 180 -3.75 -15.90 17.71
N SER A 181 -4.79 -16.17 18.49
CA SER A 181 -4.79 -17.21 19.52
C SER A 181 -4.91 -18.64 18.96
N SER A 182 -5.66 -18.84 17.88
CA SER A 182 -5.92 -20.16 17.31
C SER A 182 -4.99 -20.53 16.16
N SER A 183 -4.11 -19.61 15.73
CA SER A 183 -3.17 -19.85 14.65
C SER A 183 -2.17 -20.95 15.05
N PRO A 184 -1.77 -21.84 14.13
CA PRO A 184 -0.61 -22.72 14.37
C PRO A 184 0.70 -21.95 14.60
N TYR A 185 0.71 -20.65 14.31
CA TYR A 185 1.84 -19.74 14.48
C TYR A 185 1.61 -18.71 15.60
N ALA A 186 0.66 -18.96 16.50
CA ALA A 186 0.24 -18.03 17.55
C ALA A 186 1.41 -17.46 18.36
N GLY A 187 2.39 -18.31 18.68
CA GLY A 187 3.60 -17.91 19.38
C GLY A 187 4.36 -16.79 18.65
N LEU A 188 4.77 -17.05 17.41
CA LEU A 188 5.51 -16.08 16.60
C LEU A 188 4.69 -14.79 16.40
N LEU A 189 3.39 -14.91 16.14
CA LEU A 189 2.50 -13.77 15.94
C LEU A 189 2.33 -12.92 17.21
N ALA A 190 2.39 -13.52 18.40
CA ALA A 190 2.30 -12.81 19.67
C ALA A 190 3.50 -11.88 19.93
N THR A 191 4.60 -12.02 19.19
CA THR A 191 5.76 -11.11 19.26
C THR A 191 5.50 -9.76 18.56
N ARG A 192 4.36 -9.64 17.87
CA ARG A 192 3.97 -8.48 17.07
C ARG A 192 2.61 -7.95 17.50
N GLU A 193 2.38 -6.69 17.17
CA GLU A 193 1.11 -6.01 17.38
C GLU A 193 0.54 -5.61 16.02
N TYR A 194 -0.78 -5.74 15.88
CA TYR A 194 -1.48 -5.50 14.63
C TYR A 194 -2.64 -4.54 14.84
N ILE A 195 -2.71 -3.52 13.99
CA ILE A 195 -3.71 -2.46 14.03
C ILE A 195 -4.52 -2.52 12.74
N GLU A 196 -5.84 -2.40 12.83
CA GLU A 196 -6.67 -2.40 11.63
C GLU A 196 -6.40 -1.16 10.77
N LEU A 197 -6.37 -1.32 9.45
CA LEU A 197 -6.24 -0.23 8.50
C LEU A 197 -7.39 0.79 8.69
N ASP A 198 -7.05 2.04 8.97
CA ASP A 198 -8.03 3.11 9.18
C ASP A 198 -8.13 4.09 7.99
N ASP A 199 -9.02 5.08 8.11
CA ASP A 199 -9.27 6.09 7.08
C ASP A 199 -8.07 7.04 6.84
N GLU A 200 -7.27 7.35 7.87
CA GLU A 200 -6.10 8.23 7.72
C GLU A 200 -4.96 7.51 6.99
N ILE A 201 -4.73 6.24 7.29
CA ILE A 201 -3.77 5.41 6.56
C ILE A 201 -4.28 5.17 5.14
N CYS A 202 -5.58 4.93 4.94
CA CYS A 202 -6.16 4.86 3.59
C CYS A 202 -5.90 6.14 2.79
N LYS A 203 -6.09 7.31 3.40
CA LYS A 203 -5.82 8.61 2.78
C LYS A 203 -4.34 8.76 2.43
N LEU A 204 -3.42 8.32 3.29
CA LEU A 204 -1.99 8.29 3.01
C LEU A 204 -1.65 7.40 1.81
N LEU A 205 -2.13 6.16 1.79
CA LEU A 205 -1.87 5.19 0.71
C LEU A 205 -2.44 5.68 -0.64
N ASN A 206 -3.50 6.48 -0.62
CA ASN A 206 -4.12 7.07 -1.81
C ASN A 206 -3.54 8.42 -2.25
N GLN A 207 -2.44 8.89 -1.65
CA GLN A 207 -1.78 10.11 -2.11
C GLN A 207 -1.09 9.92 -3.47
N ASN A 208 -1.02 11.01 -4.25
CA ASN A 208 -0.50 10.97 -5.61
C ASN A 208 1.03 10.74 -5.62
N TRP A 209 1.45 9.60 -6.16
CA TRP A 209 2.86 9.23 -6.28
C TRP A 209 3.66 10.07 -7.27
N ARG A 210 3.00 10.79 -8.19
CA ARG A 210 3.67 11.71 -9.11
C ARG A 210 4.26 12.91 -8.37
N SER A 211 3.54 13.45 -7.40
CA SER A 211 4.01 14.57 -6.56
C SER A 211 4.77 14.11 -5.32
N SER A 212 4.55 12.86 -4.89
CA SER A 212 5.08 12.31 -3.65
C SER A 212 5.72 10.94 -3.92
N THR A 213 6.85 10.94 -4.64
CA THR A 213 7.51 9.71 -5.10
C THR A 213 7.94 8.80 -3.94
N HIS A 214 8.47 9.38 -2.87
CA HIS A 214 8.90 8.70 -1.63
C HIS A 214 7.82 7.80 -1.00
N LEU A 215 6.53 8.09 -1.24
CA LEU A 215 5.42 7.32 -0.67
C LEU A 215 5.36 5.88 -1.19
N ARG A 216 6.01 5.56 -2.32
CA ARG A 216 6.08 4.16 -2.79
C ARG A 216 6.88 3.26 -1.84
N PHE A 217 7.95 3.78 -1.25
CA PHE A 217 8.80 3.06 -0.32
C PHE A 217 8.13 2.95 1.06
N SER A 218 7.56 4.06 1.53
CA SER A 218 6.73 4.07 2.74
C SER A 218 5.57 3.08 2.65
N SER A 219 4.82 3.09 1.55
CA SER A 219 3.68 2.18 1.35
C SER A 219 4.10 0.71 1.29
N ALA A 220 5.26 0.40 0.68
CA ALA A 220 5.83 -0.94 0.71
C ALA A 220 6.08 -1.41 2.15
N VAL A 221 6.66 -0.55 2.99
CA VAL A 221 6.92 -0.86 4.42
C VAL A 221 5.62 -1.03 5.19
N ILE A 222 4.65 -0.11 5.05
CA ILE A 222 3.36 -0.17 5.76
C ILE A 222 2.63 -1.48 5.48
N LEU A 223 2.62 -1.93 4.23
CA LEU A 223 1.89 -3.13 3.81
C LEU A 223 2.70 -4.43 4.01
N SER A 224 3.99 -4.34 4.31
CA SER A 224 4.83 -5.51 4.58
C SER A 224 4.43 -6.15 5.90
N GLY A 225 4.14 -7.45 5.89
CA GLY A 225 3.72 -8.19 7.08
C GLY A 225 2.28 -7.94 7.49
N CYS A 226 1.46 -7.26 6.67
CA CYS A 226 0.05 -7.08 7.00
C CYS A 226 -0.69 -8.44 6.99
N ILE A 227 -1.68 -8.58 7.87
CA ILE A 227 -2.61 -9.71 7.89
C ILE A 227 -3.83 -9.34 7.06
N ILE A 228 -4.21 -10.21 6.14
CA ILE A 228 -5.46 -10.12 5.37
C ILE A 228 -6.38 -11.24 5.86
N LEU A 229 -7.46 -10.87 6.53
CA LEU A 229 -8.42 -11.78 7.16
C LEU A 229 -9.77 -11.63 6.49
N ASN A 230 -10.34 -12.73 5.98
CA ASN A 230 -11.75 -12.76 5.59
C ASN A 230 -12.59 -13.13 6.82
N SER A 231 -13.26 -12.15 7.41
CA SER A 231 -14.06 -12.32 8.64
C SER A 231 -15.23 -13.32 8.48
N LYS A 232 -15.72 -13.52 7.25
CA LYS A 232 -16.81 -14.46 6.97
C LYS A 232 -16.35 -15.91 6.97
N SER A 233 -15.18 -16.20 6.39
CA SER A 233 -14.65 -17.57 6.31
C SER A 233 -13.65 -17.91 7.41
N GLY A 234 -13.10 -16.91 8.11
CA GLY A 234 -11.99 -17.08 9.03
C GLY A 234 -10.63 -17.33 8.35
N HIS A 235 -10.59 -17.40 7.02
CA HIS A 235 -9.34 -17.55 6.28
C HIS A 235 -8.46 -16.32 6.44
N ALA A 236 -7.18 -16.52 6.69
CA ALA A 236 -6.24 -15.42 6.83
C ALA A 236 -4.87 -15.74 6.23
N ILE A 237 -4.20 -14.71 5.75
CA ILE A 237 -2.78 -14.77 5.37
C ILE A 237 -1.99 -13.64 6.01
N ILE A 238 -0.69 -13.84 6.16
CA ILE A 238 0.29 -12.77 6.32
C ILE A 238 0.98 -12.48 4.99
N ALA A 239 1.11 -11.21 4.63
CA ALA A 239 1.81 -10.76 3.43
C ALA A 239 3.31 -10.60 3.71
N ASN A 240 4.06 -11.69 3.59
CA ASN A 240 5.50 -11.73 3.88
C ASN A 240 6.34 -10.87 2.93
N ALA A 241 5.94 -10.69 1.68
CA ALA A 241 6.60 -9.77 0.75
C ALA A 241 5.59 -9.10 -0.18
N VAL A 242 5.75 -7.79 -0.36
CA VAL A 242 4.88 -6.95 -1.19
C VAL A 242 5.70 -6.14 -2.20
N GLU A 243 5.22 -6.04 -3.42
CA GLU A 243 5.81 -5.25 -4.50
C GLU A 243 4.85 -4.15 -4.94
N MET A 244 5.38 -2.95 -5.09
CA MET A 244 4.59 -1.75 -5.32
C MET A 244 4.60 -1.34 -6.79
N TYR A 245 3.42 -1.18 -7.41
CA TYR A 245 3.29 -0.80 -8.82
C TYR A 245 2.38 0.41 -8.97
N GLY A 246 2.82 1.46 -9.66
CA GLY A 246 2.00 2.63 -9.95
C GLY A 246 0.75 2.27 -10.77
N ARG A 247 -0.31 3.09 -10.70
CA ARG A 247 -1.51 2.91 -11.56
C ARG A 247 -1.38 3.57 -12.93
N GLU A 248 -0.53 4.58 -13.06
CA GLU A 248 -0.38 5.37 -14.29
C GLU A 248 0.97 5.09 -14.96
N SER A 249 0.95 4.98 -16.29
CA SER A 249 2.16 4.80 -17.11
C SER A 249 3.20 5.92 -16.92
N THR A 250 2.74 7.13 -16.64
CA THR A 250 3.64 8.29 -16.40
C THR A 250 4.31 8.27 -15.03
N VAL A 251 3.89 7.40 -14.13
CA VAL A 251 4.47 7.22 -12.79
C VAL A 251 5.34 5.96 -12.74
N ASP A 252 4.91 4.91 -13.44
CA ASP A 252 5.56 3.61 -13.45
C ASP A 252 5.33 2.91 -14.80
N ILE A 253 6.41 2.58 -15.51
CA ILE A 253 6.28 1.92 -16.80
C ILE A 253 5.68 0.51 -16.65
N HIS A 254 5.83 -0.09 -15.46
CA HIS A 254 5.28 -1.39 -15.07
C HIS A 254 3.89 -1.28 -14.45
N HIS A 255 3.23 -0.13 -14.56
CA HIS A 255 1.86 0.02 -14.09
C HIS A 255 0.94 -1.09 -14.63
N ASN A 256 -0.02 -1.50 -13.82
CA ASN A 256 -1.05 -2.41 -14.28
C ASN A 256 -1.92 -1.67 -15.30
N SER A 257 -1.75 -1.98 -16.59
CA SER A 257 -2.41 -1.26 -17.68
C SER A 257 -3.92 -1.40 -17.63
N PHE A 258 -4.62 -0.27 -17.65
CA PHE A 258 -6.05 -0.22 -17.95
C PHE A 258 -6.24 -0.50 -19.44
N GLY A 259 -6.57 -1.75 -19.78
CA GLY A 259 -6.89 -2.12 -21.16
C GLY A 259 -7.45 -3.54 -21.28
N LEU A 260 -8.32 -3.74 -22.27
CA LEU A 260 -8.68 -5.07 -22.75
C LEU A 260 -7.43 -5.69 -23.39
N ARG A 261 -6.94 -6.80 -22.83
CA ARG A 261 -6.13 -7.75 -23.61
C ARG A 261 -7.02 -8.96 -23.88
N SER A 262 -7.22 -9.28 -25.16
CA SER A 262 -7.94 -10.48 -25.63
C SER A 262 -9.38 -10.61 -25.13
N GLY A 263 -10.17 -9.53 -25.17
CA GLY A 263 -11.62 -9.60 -24.88
C GLY A 263 -11.99 -9.76 -23.40
N GLN A 264 -11.02 -9.99 -22.51
CA GLN A 264 -11.24 -10.05 -21.05
C GLN A 264 -10.73 -8.76 -20.40
N SER A 265 -11.57 -8.17 -19.54
CA SER A 265 -11.18 -7.05 -18.68
C SER A 265 -10.18 -7.55 -17.64
N MET A 266 -8.87 -7.40 -17.91
CA MET A 266 -7.79 -7.79 -16.99
C MET A 266 -7.68 -6.86 -15.77
N THR A 267 -8.40 -5.75 -15.77
CA THR A 267 -8.36 -4.75 -14.70
C THR A 267 -9.70 -4.55 -14.06
N THR A 268 -9.65 -4.44 -12.74
CA THR A 268 -10.72 -3.87 -11.96
C THR A 268 -10.59 -2.34 -11.96
N PRO A 269 -11.68 -1.58 -12.17
CA PRO A 269 -11.65 -0.13 -12.04
C PRO A 269 -11.09 0.25 -10.67
N PRO A 270 -10.46 1.44 -10.53
CA PRO A 270 -10.02 1.93 -9.22
C PRO A 270 -11.16 1.74 -8.23
N PRO A 271 -10.90 1.35 -6.97
CA PRO A 271 -11.97 1.19 -5.99
C PRO A 271 -12.82 2.46 -5.98
N ALA A 272 -13.99 2.39 -6.63
CA ALA A 272 -14.96 3.46 -6.64
C ALA A 272 -15.48 3.62 -5.20
N ALA A 273 -16.36 4.58 -4.97
CA ALA A 273 -17.07 4.70 -3.69
C ALA A 273 -18.05 3.52 -3.42
N THR A 274 -17.67 2.29 -3.78
CA THR A 274 -18.24 1.07 -3.23
C THR A 274 -18.10 1.10 -1.71
N LYS A 275 -19.11 0.58 -1.01
CA LYS A 275 -19.13 0.41 0.44
C LYS A 275 -18.11 -0.63 0.90
N THR A 276 -16.82 -0.46 0.57
CA THR A 276 -15.74 -1.25 1.13
C THR A 276 -15.46 -0.77 2.56
N PRO A 277 -14.91 -1.63 3.43
CA PRO A 277 -14.52 -1.24 4.79
C PRO A 277 -13.50 -0.10 4.79
N TYR A 278 -12.67 -0.04 3.75
CA TYR A 278 -11.57 0.90 3.60
C TYR A 278 -11.81 1.83 2.42
N LYS A 279 -11.71 3.14 2.66
CA LYS A 279 -11.97 4.15 1.63
C LYS A 279 -10.91 4.08 0.53
N LYS A 280 -11.32 3.71 -0.68
CA LYS A 280 -10.44 3.62 -1.87
C LYS A 280 -9.26 2.65 -1.68
N VAL A 281 -9.36 1.70 -0.76
CA VAL A 281 -8.40 0.61 -0.60
C VAL A 281 -9.19 -0.70 -0.57
N ARG A 282 -8.72 -1.72 -1.29
CA ARG A 282 -9.32 -3.05 -1.18
C ARG A 282 -8.35 -4.16 -1.58
N PRO A 283 -8.41 -5.33 -0.95
CA PRO A 283 -7.77 -6.52 -1.45
C PRO A 283 -8.63 -7.15 -2.56
N VAL A 284 -7.99 -7.69 -3.59
CA VAL A 284 -8.66 -8.39 -4.71
C VAL A 284 -7.76 -9.49 -5.26
N THR A 285 -8.39 -10.58 -5.70
CA THR A 285 -7.72 -11.65 -6.44
C THR A 285 -7.93 -11.44 -7.93
N LEU A 286 -6.85 -11.35 -8.70
CA LEU A 286 -6.88 -11.29 -10.16
C LEU A 286 -6.55 -12.66 -10.73
N SER A 287 -7.37 -13.15 -11.66
CA SER A 287 -7.05 -14.35 -12.44
C SER A 287 -5.96 -14.04 -13.47
N THR A 288 -5.07 -14.99 -13.70
CA THR A 288 -4.02 -14.87 -14.72
C THR A 288 -4.30 -15.78 -15.91
N LEU A 289 -3.70 -15.46 -17.06
CA LEU A 289 -3.91 -16.20 -18.31
C LEU A 289 -3.45 -17.66 -18.23
N ASP A 290 -2.50 -17.97 -17.36
CA ASP A 290 -1.97 -19.32 -17.08
C ASP A 290 -2.82 -20.10 -16.05
N GLY A 291 -4.03 -19.62 -15.71
CA GLY A 291 -4.92 -20.27 -14.75
C GLY A 291 -4.54 -20.05 -13.28
N GLY A 292 -3.49 -19.26 -13.02
CA GLY A 292 -3.11 -18.82 -11.69
C GLY A 292 -4.01 -17.70 -11.14
N SER A 293 -3.68 -17.25 -9.92
CA SER A 293 -4.37 -16.13 -9.28
C SER A 293 -3.41 -15.28 -8.47
N ARG A 294 -3.46 -13.96 -8.62
CA ARG A 294 -2.59 -12.99 -7.91
C ARG A 294 -3.41 -12.24 -6.89
N LEU A 295 -2.94 -12.18 -5.65
CA LEU A 295 -3.56 -11.33 -4.64
C LEU A 295 -2.89 -9.97 -4.64
N ILE A 296 -3.69 -8.91 -4.75
CA ILE A 296 -3.21 -7.53 -4.72
C ILE A 296 -4.04 -6.69 -3.75
N ILE A 297 -3.44 -5.65 -3.20
CA ILE A 297 -4.15 -4.55 -2.54
C ILE A 297 -4.20 -3.38 -3.53
N GLU A 298 -5.39 -3.06 -4.00
CA GLU A 298 -5.64 -1.94 -4.90
C GLU A 298 -5.87 -0.65 -4.13
N THR A 299 -5.28 0.43 -4.64
CA THR A 299 -5.57 1.81 -4.25
C THR A 299 -5.84 2.65 -5.50
N THR A 300 -6.10 3.95 -5.32
CA THR A 300 -6.16 4.89 -6.45
C THR A 300 -4.79 5.26 -7.02
N SER A 301 -3.71 5.13 -6.23
CA SER A 301 -2.36 5.54 -6.64
C SER A 301 -1.51 4.38 -7.13
N PHE A 302 -1.71 3.19 -6.57
CA PHE A 302 -0.86 2.02 -6.81
C PHE A 302 -1.62 0.68 -6.62
N ASN A 303 -0.98 -0.41 -7.06
CA ASN A 303 -1.30 -1.78 -6.68
C ASN A 303 -0.14 -2.37 -5.88
N ALA A 304 -0.40 -2.95 -4.71
CA ALA A 304 0.57 -3.74 -3.97
C ALA A 304 0.35 -5.22 -4.29
N LEU A 305 1.28 -5.82 -5.02
CA LEU A 305 1.29 -7.24 -5.35
C LEU A 305 1.90 -8.04 -4.20
N ILE A 306 1.20 -9.07 -3.73
CA ILE A 306 1.72 -9.96 -2.70
C ILE A 306 2.53 -11.08 -3.37
N THR A 307 3.84 -11.08 -3.15
CA THR A 307 4.78 -12.05 -3.76
C THR A 307 5.31 -13.11 -2.80
N SER A 308 5.01 -12.97 -1.51
CA SER A 308 5.22 -14.01 -0.50
C SER A 308 4.11 -13.93 0.51
N SER A 309 3.49 -15.07 0.83
CA SER A 309 2.45 -15.15 1.85
C SER A 309 2.37 -16.52 2.50
N LEU A 310 1.86 -16.56 3.73
CA LEU A 310 1.60 -17.78 4.50
C LEU A 310 0.18 -17.72 5.06
N ARG A 311 -0.54 -18.84 5.05
CA ARG A 311 -1.86 -18.95 5.68
C ARG A 311 -1.69 -18.97 7.20
N LEU A 312 -2.49 -18.18 7.91
CA LEU A 312 -2.43 -18.11 9.37
C LEU A 312 -3.48 -18.97 10.07
N ASP A 313 -4.52 -19.39 9.35
CA ASP A 313 -5.61 -20.19 9.91
C ASP A 313 -5.39 -21.71 9.73
N LYS A 314 -4.39 -22.12 8.95
CA LYS A 314 -4.00 -23.52 8.77
C LYS A 314 -2.55 -23.67 8.31
N VAL A 315 -1.95 -24.81 8.61
CA VAL A 315 -0.61 -25.17 8.13
C VAL A 315 -0.69 -25.61 6.67
N VAL A 316 -0.14 -24.78 5.78
CA VAL A 316 0.08 -25.11 4.35
C VAL A 316 1.36 -24.44 3.89
N LYS A 317 1.91 -24.93 2.77
CA LYS A 317 3.12 -24.34 2.19
C LYS A 317 2.95 -22.84 1.91
N PRO A 318 3.93 -21.99 2.25
CA PRO A 318 4.00 -20.61 1.80
C PRO A 318 3.80 -20.50 0.29
N SER A 319 3.09 -19.45 -0.13
CA SER A 319 2.97 -19.10 -1.55
C SER A 319 4.04 -18.06 -1.89
N ILE A 320 5.00 -18.46 -2.73
CA ILE A 320 6.17 -17.66 -3.14
C ILE A 320 6.09 -17.38 -4.64
N GLY A 321 6.34 -16.12 -5.02
CA GLY A 321 6.18 -15.62 -6.37
C GLY A 321 4.81 -14.98 -6.59
N VAL A 322 4.45 -14.79 -7.86
CA VAL A 322 3.28 -13.98 -8.24
C VAL A 322 1.92 -14.62 -7.92
N SER A 323 1.89 -15.94 -7.73
CA SER A 323 0.65 -16.70 -7.53
C SER A 323 0.34 -16.90 -6.05
N THR A 324 -0.90 -16.63 -5.67
CA THR A 324 -1.44 -16.83 -4.31
C THR A 324 -2.62 -17.82 -4.36
N PRO A 325 -2.40 -19.09 -4.71
CA PRO A 325 -3.50 -20.03 -4.94
C PRO A 325 -4.24 -20.41 -3.64
N SER A 326 -3.58 -20.27 -2.50
CA SER A 326 -4.07 -20.66 -1.18
C SER A 326 -5.08 -19.69 -0.58
N PHE A 327 -5.22 -18.46 -1.10
CA PHE A 327 -6.17 -17.46 -0.59
C PHE A 327 -6.78 -16.69 -1.76
N LYS A 328 -8.09 -16.85 -1.98
CA LYS A 328 -8.83 -16.24 -3.09
C LYS A 328 -10.04 -15.48 -2.59
N LEU A 329 -10.20 -14.25 -3.09
CA LEU A 329 -11.37 -13.40 -2.89
C LEU A 329 -12.22 -13.49 -4.15
N ILE A 330 -13.15 -14.45 -4.18
CA ILE A 330 -13.85 -14.86 -5.41
C ILE A 330 -15.06 -13.97 -5.67
N ASN A 331 -15.81 -13.64 -4.62
CA ASN A 331 -17.05 -12.89 -4.75
C ASN A 331 -16.99 -11.54 -4.01
N LYS A 332 -17.94 -10.65 -4.31
CA LYS A 332 -18.05 -9.34 -3.66
C LYS A 332 -18.19 -9.45 -2.14
N GLY A 333 -18.88 -10.48 -1.65
CA GLY A 333 -19.04 -10.72 -0.22
C GLY A 333 -17.71 -10.97 0.49
N ASP A 334 -16.82 -11.74 -0.13
CA ASP A 334 -15.46 -11.99 0.40
C ASP A 334 -14.68 -10.69 0.52
N VAL A 335 -14.69 -9.86 -0.53
CA VAL A 335 -13.99 -8.56 -0.53
C VAL A 335 -14.53 -7.64 0.57
N LEU A 336 -15.86 -7.59 0.76
CA LEU A 336 -16.50 -6.76 1.78
C LEU A 336 -16.28 -7.25 3.22
N ALA A 337 -16.15 -8.57 3.38
CA ALA A 337 -15.84 -9.21 4.66
C ALA A 337 -14.34 -9.23 4.96
N THR A 338 -13.48 -8.80 4.03
CA THR A 338 -12.04 -8.81 4.24
C THR A 338 -11.60 -7.60 5.06
N ARG A 339 -10.73 -7.85 6.03
CA ARG A 339 -10.08 -6.88 6.90
C ARG A 339 -8.57 -6.93 6.70
N ILE A 340 -7.92 -5.77 6.76
CA ILE A 340 -6.47 -5.62 6.64
C ILE A 340 -5.95 -5.10 7.97
N TYR A 341 -5.06 -5.86 8.60
CA TYR A 341 -4.38 -5.47 9.83
C TYR A 341 -2.90 -5.25 9.55
N LEU A 342 -2.41 -4.08 9.88
CA LEU A 342 -1.04 -3.63 9.65
C LEU A 342 -0.20 -3.98 10.87
N ASP A 343 1.03 -4.41 10.62
CA ASP A 343 2.03 -4.57 11.68
C ASP A 343 2.39 -3.18 12.25
N ALA A 344 2.19 -2.98 13.55
CA ALA A 344 2.31 -1.67 14.19
C ALA A 344 3.71 -1.05 14.06
N ARG A 345 4.78 -1.87 14.11
CA ARG A 345 6.16 -1.38 13.98
C ARG A 345 6.48 -0.99 12.54
N ASN A 346 6.00 -1.76 11.57
CA ASN A 346 6.13 -1.43 10.16
C ASN A 346 5.29 -0.19 9.80
N LEU A 347 4.09 -0.06 10.34
CA LEU A 347 3.27 1.15 10.21
C LEU A 347 4.03 2.37 10.73
N GLN A 348 4.57 2.32 11.95
CA GLN A 348 5.34 3.42 12.52
C GLN A 348 6.57 3.79 11.66
N THR A 349 7.29 2.79 11.17
CA THR A 349 8.46 3.00 10.30
C THR A 349 8.05 3.64 8.97
N GLY A 350 7.00 3.12 8.34
CA GLY A 350 6.45 3.65 7.10
C GLY A 350 5.92 5.07 7.24
N LEU A 351 5.27 5.42 8.36
CA LEU A 351 4.82 6.79 8.65
C LEU A 351 6.00 7.76 8.80
N LYS A 352 7.10 7.35 9.46
CA LYS A 352 8.33 8.15 9.51
C LYS A 352 8.92 8.38 8.11
N MET A 353 8.95 7.34 7.28
CA MET A 353 9.40 7.44 5.88
C MET A 353 8.50 8.35 5.04
N ALA A 354 7.18 8.33 5.26
CA ALA A 354 6.24 9.22 4.58
C ALA A 354 6.51 10.71 4.90
N GLY A 355 7.04 11.01 6.09
CA GLY A 355 7.46 12.35 6.46
C GLY A 355 8.77 12.81 5.81
N ASN A 356 9.58 11.88 5.30
CA ASN A 356 10.89 12.17 4.70
C ASN A 356 10.84 12.07 3.17
N ARG A 357 10.86 13.23 2.50
CA ARG A 357 10.81 13.33 1.04
C ARG A 357 12.05 12.79 0.33
N ASP A 358 13.17 12.66 1.05
CA ASP A 358 14.42 12.14 0.52
C ASP A 358 14.47 10.60 0.58
N THR A 359 13.42 9.95 1.08
CA THR A 359 13.32 8.49 1.09
C THR A 359 13.27 7.95 -0.34
N TRP A 360 14.22 7.07 -0.68
CA TRP A 360 14.34 6.47 -2.02
C TRP A 360 14.45 4.94 -2.01
N ASN A 361 14.39 4.32 -0.83
CA ASN A 361 14.52 2.88 -0.60
C ASN A 361 13.69 2.44 0.62
N VAL A 362 13.39 1.13 0.70
CA VAL A 362 12.67 0.49 1.81
C VAL A 362 13.57 0.28 3.03
N SER A 363 14.85 -0.05 2.80
CA SER A 363 15.88 -0.24 3.82
C SER A 363 17.26 0.10 3.28
N ASN A 364 18.20 0.48 4.14
CA ASN A 364 19.61 0.67 3.75
C ASN A 364 20.37 -0.66 3.61
N SER A 365 19.76 -1.78 4.01
CA SER A 365 20.31 -3.13 3.85
C SER A 365 19.60 -3.91 2.75
N ASN A 366 20.29 -4.90 2.15
CA ASN A 366 19.74 -5.80 1.13
C ASN A 366 19.06 -5.05 -0.03
N VAL A 367 19.72 -4.01 -0.54
CA VAL A 367 19.13 -3.06 -1.50
C VAL A 367 18.60 -3.78 -2.75
N LEU A 368 19.36 -4.69 -3.34
CA LEU A 368 18.92 -5.43 -4.53
C LEU A 368 17.68 -6.30 -4.28
N CYS A 369 17.48 -6.80 -3.07
CA CYS A 369 16.30 -7.60 -2.74
C CYS A 369 15.01 -6.74 -2.68
N GLN A 370 15.15 -5.40 -2.61
CA GLN A 370 14.04 -4.44 -2.66
C GLN A 370 13.62 -4.09 -4.09
N LEU A 371 14.32 -4.61 -5.11
CA LEU A 371 13.88 -4.53 -6.49
C LEU A 371 12.71 -5.49 -6.73
N ARG A 372 11.79 -5.06 -7.58
CA ARG A 372 10.60 -5.83 -7.97
C ARG A 372 10.98 -6.93 -8.95
N GLN A 373 10.18 -7.99 -9.00
CA GLN A 373 10.33 -9.02 -10.02
C GLN A 373 9.73 -8.57 -11.36
N VAL A 374 10.48 -7.75 -12.09
CA VAL A 374 10.18 -7.31 -13.46
C VAL A 374 11.06 -8.05 -14.46
N LYS A 375 10.65 -8.13 -15.73
CA LYS A 375 11.37 -8.88 -16.78
C LYS A 375 11.51 -8.12 -18.09
N THR A 376 11.13 -6.84 -18.09
CA THR A 376 11.02 -6.01 -19.29
C THR A 376 11.41 -4.59 -18.97
N LYS A 377 11.60 -3.77 -20.02
CA LYS A 377 11.77 -2.31 -19.92
C LYS A 377 12.96 -1.89 -19.04
N PHE A 378 14.07 -2.59 -19.17
CA PHE A 378 15.33 -2.31 -18.47
C PHE A 378 15.92 -0.95 -18.80
N PHE A 379 15.49 -0.31 -19.89
CA PHE A 379 15.84 1.07 -20.21
C PHE A 379 15.18 2.12 -19.29
N ASP A 380 14.11 1.77 -18.55
CA ASP A 380 13.34 2.74 -17.76
C ASP A 380 13.73 2.71 -16.28
N ALA A 381 13.94 3.89 -15.68
CA ALA A 381 14.34 4.03 -14.28
C ALA A 381 13.36 3.37 -13.29
N SER A 382 12.06 3.28 -13.62
CA SER A 382 11.07 2.65 -12.74
C SER A 382 11.25 1.15 -12.58
N THR A 383 11.94 0.48 -13.51
CA THR A 383 12.39 -0.92 -13.35
C THR A 383 13.23 -1.11 -12.09
N TYR A 384 13.97 -0.07 -11.69
CA TYR A 384 14.93 -0.12 -10.59
C TYR A 384 14.42 0.52 -9.29
N TYR A 385 13.11 0.78 -9.17
CA TYR A 385 12.55 1.28 -7.91
C TYR A 385 12.64 0.24 -6.80
N LEU A 386 13.30 0.63 -5.70
CA LEU A 386 13.53 -0.14 -4.47
C LEU A 386 12.30 -0.22 -3.58
N CYS A 387 11.16 -0.56 -4.16
CA CYS A 387 9.83 -0.50 -3.54
C CYS A 387 9.21 -1.87 -3.30
N ARG A 388 10.05 -2.89 -3.08
CA ARG A 388 9.64 -4.18 -2.56
C ARG A 388 9.95 -4.26 -1.07
N GLY A 389 8.93 -4.57 -0.28
CA GLY A 389 9.03 -4.70 1.16
C GLY A 389 8.89 -6.15 1.61
N SER A 390 9.48 -6.46 2.76
CA SER A 390 9.35 -7.78 3.41
C SER A 390 8.96 -7.62 4.87
N SER A 391 8.19 -8.59 5.37
CA SER A 391 7.73 -8.63 6.76
C SER A 391 8.91 -8.77 7.72
N HIS A 392 8.63 -8.56 9.01
CA HIS A 392 9.63 -8.78 10.05
C HIS A 392 10.21 -10.20 10.04
N PHE A 393 9.37 -11.20 9.74
CA PHE A 393 9.74 -12.61 9.75
C PHE A 393 10.55 -13.03 8.51
N THR A 394 10.50 -12.23 7.44
CA THR A 394 11.12 -12.59 6.15
C THR A 394 12.06 -11.50 5.63
N ARG A 395 12.52 -10.59 6.49
CA ARG A 395 13.37 -9.45 6.10
C ARG A 395 14.82 -9.82 5.80
N PHE A 396 15.28 -11.00 6.20
CA PHE A 396 16.62 -11.46 5.84
C PHE A 396 16.63 -12.09 4.46
N HIS A 397 17.73 -11.91 3.72
CA HIS A 397 17.83 -12.28 2.32
C HIS A 397 17.41 -13.73 1.99
N PRO A 398 17.65 -14.77 2.82
CA PRO A 398 17.30 -16.14 2.46
C PRO A 398 15.78 -16.39 2.42
N TYR A 399 15.01 -15.60 3.15
CA TYR A 399 13.55 -15.73 3.25
C TYR A 399 12.80 -14.85 2.26
N GLN A 400 13.51 -14.06 1.46
CA GLN A 400 12.91 -13.21 0.46
C GLN A 400 12.84 -13.96 -0.87
N PRO A 401 11.72 -13.85 -1.63
CA PRO A 401 11.68 -14.47 -2.94
C PRO A 401 12.79 -13.90 -3.85
N TYR A 402 13.50 -14.76 -4.55
CA TYR A 402 14.47 -14.38 -5.55
C TYR A 402 13.79 -13.69 -6.73
N THR A 403 14.48 -12.67 -7.26
CA THR A 403 14.14 -11.94 -8.48
C THR A 403 15.27 -12.09 -9.49
N ILE A 404 15.09 -11.59 -10.71
CA ILE A 404 16.17 -11.53 -11.70
C ILE A 404 17.41 -10.77 -11.18
N PHE A 405 17.24 -9.83 -10.24
CA PHE A 405 18.33 -9.00 -9.72
C PHE A 405 19.04 -9.61 -8.50
N SER A 406 18.40 -10.56 -7.82
CA SER A 406 18.92 -11.18 -6.61
C SER A 406 19.28 -12.66 -6.77
N LEU A 407 18.95 -13.26 -7.91
CA LEU A 407 19.24 -14.68 -8.20
C LEU A 407 20.75 -14.98 -8.13
N ALA A 408 21.62 -14.01 -8.42
CA ALA A 408 23.07 -14.17 -8.36
C ALA A 408 23.58 -14.48 -6.95
N SER A 409 22.79 -14.16 -5.92
CA SER A 409 23.10 -14.46 -4.53
C SER A 409 22.55 -15.82 -4.07
N CYS A 410 21.96 -16.61 -4.97
CA CYS A 410 21.45 -17.93 -4.64
C CYS A 410 22.59 -18.97 -4.64
N GLU A 411 22.84 -19.57 -3.48
CA GLU A 411 23.92 -20.55 -3.28
C GLU A 411 23.72 -21.87 -4.05
N GLN A 412 22.51 -22.14 -4.55
CA GLN A 412 22.21 -23.38 -5.30
C GLN A 412 22.91 -23.48 -6.66
N PHE A 413 23.33 -22.34 -7.22
CA PHE A 413 23.88 -22.30 -8.57
C PHE A 413 25.34 -21.84 -8.51
N GLU A 414 26.26 -22.80 -8.61
CA GLU A 414 27.71 -22.52 -8.48
C GLU A 414 28.34 -22.04 -9.80
N CYS A 415 27.86 -22.56 -10.94
CA CYS A 415 28.41 -22.21 -12.26
C CYS A 415 27.37 -22.40 -13.39
N GLY A 416 27.70 -21.87 -14.57
CA GLY A 416 26.91 -22.04 -15.80
C GLY A 416 26.35 -20.75 -16.37
N ASP A 417 25.84 -20.82 -17.60
CA ASP A 417 25.38 -19.65 -18.36
C ASP A 417 24.30 -18.83 -17.63
N ASN A 418 23.40 -19.52 -16.92
CA ASN A 418 22.36 -18.88 -16.11
C ASN A 418 22.93 -18.09 -14.92
N VAL A 419 24.04 -18.54 -14.32
CA VAL A 419 24.74 -17.81 -13.25
C VAL A 419 25.32 -16.51 -13.81
N GLU A 420 25.93 -16.57 -15.00
CA GLU A 420 26.51 -15.38 -15.64
C GLU A 420 25.44 -14.38 -16.10
N ALA A 421 24.33 -14.86 -16.67
CA ALA A 421 23.19 -14.00 -16.98
C ALA A 421 22.61 -13.34 -15.72
N SER A 422 22.54 -14.08 -14.61
CA SER A 422 22.11 -13.55 -13.31
C SER A 422 23.08 -12.49 -12.78
N ASN A 423 24.39 -12.72 -12.90
CA ASN A 423 25.42 -11.74 -12.56
C ASN A 423 25.31 -10.48 -13.41
N LEU A 424 24.95 -10.60 -14.70
CA LEU A 424 24.72 -9.43 -15.55
C LEU A 424 23.60 -8.53 -14.98
N PHE A 425 22.44 -9.10 -14.64
CA PHE A 425 21.34 -8.33 -14.03
C PHE A 425 21.72 -7.71 -12.70
N HIS A 426 22.48 -8.44 -11.88
CA HIS A 426 23.01 -7.93 -10.61
C HIS A 426 23.91 -6.69 -10.82
N ASN A 427 24.84 -6.76 -11.78
CA ASN A 427 25.73 -5.64 -12.11
C ASN A 427 24.97 -4.45 -12.67
N ILE A 428 24.06 -4.67 -13.63
CA ILE A 428 23.22 -3.62 -14.20
C ILE A 428 22.43 -2.89 -13.11
N ALA A 429 21.74 -3.64 -12.24
CA ALA A 429 20.95 -3.05 -11.17
C ALA A 429 21.84 -2.27 -10.18
N SER A 430 23.00 -2.82 -9.82
CA SER A 430 23.95 -2.16 -8.92
C SER A 430 24.45 -0.84 -9.49
N ASN A 431 24.79 -0.80 -10.78
CA ASN A 431 25.21 0.42 -11.47
C ASN A 431 24.08 1.46 -11.49
N VAL A 432 22.85 1.06 -11.81
CA VAL A 432 21.70 1.98 -11.81
C VAL A 432 21.39 2.54 -10.42
N ILE A 433 21.45 1.71 -9.39
CA ILE A 433 21.22 2.15 -8.00
C ILE A 433 22.29 3.15 -7.56
N LYS A 434 23.55 2.91 -7.93
CA LYS A 434 24.69 3.72 -7.50
C LYS A 434 24.80 5.04 -8.28
N ASP A 435 24.69 4.97 -9.60
CA ASP A 435 25.04 6.05 -10.51
C ASP A 435 23.80 6.70 -11.18
N GLY A 436 22.61 6.14 -10.96
CA GLY A 436 21.34 6.69 -11.42
C GLY A 436 21.31 6.87 -12.94
N ALA A 437 20.98 8.08 -13.40
CA ALA A 437 20.93 8.43 -14.82
C ALA A 437 22.29 8.34 -15.54
N GLN A 438 23.39 8.26 -14.81
CA GLN A 438 24.75 8.13 -15.37
C GLN A 438 25.22 6.67 -15.39
N ALA A 439 24.36 5.72 -15.04
CA ALA A 439 24.72 4.32 -14.99
C ALA A 439 25.03 3.78 -16.40
N VAL A 440 26.21 3.16 -16.51
CA VAL A 440 26.71 2.54 -17.73
C VAL A 440 26.94 1.05 -17.53
N LEU A 441 26.88 0.30 -18.62
CA LEU A 441 27.32 -1.09 -18.71
C LEU A 441 28.68 -1.12 -19.39
N GLU A 442 29.70 -1.59 -18.67
CA GLU A 442 31.06 -1.70 -19.20
C GLU A 442 31.19 -2.92 -20.12
N LYS A 443 31.80 -2.71 -21.29
CA LYS A 443 32.07 -3.77 -22.28
C LYS A 443 32.89 -4.89 -21.67
N LYS A 444 33.89 -4.55 -20.87
CA LYS A 444 34.76 -5.48 -20.17
C LYS A 444 33.98 -6.42 -19.25
N THR A 445 32.99 -5.92 -18.50
CA THR A 445 32.15 -6.74 -17.63
C THR A 445 31.38 -7.77 -18.45
N VAL A 446 30.75 -7.34 -19.56
CA VAL A 446 29.99 -8.24 -20.44
C VAL A 446 30.90 -9.30 -21.07
N GLN A 447 32.10 -8.91 -21.55
CA GLN A 447 33.10 -9.84 -22.10
C GLN A 447 33.55 -10.87 -21.07
N GLN A 448 33.80 -10.45 -19.83
CA GLN A 448 34.20 -11.36 -18.75
C GLN A 448 33.10 -12.38 -18.44
N LEU A 449 31.85 -11.93 -18.30
CA LEU A 449 30.70 -12.83 -18.09
C LEU A 449 30.54 -13.79 -19.26
N ARG A 450 30.60 -13.28 -20.50
CA ARG A 450 30.51 -14.08 -21.73
C ARG A 450 31.60 -15.14 -21.84
N SER A 451 32.82 -14.84 -21.41
CA SER A 451 33.97 -15.77 -21.46
C SER A 451 33.83 -16.95 -20.50
N ARG A 452 32.96 -16.84 -19.49
CA ARG A 452 32.61 -17.93 -18.55
C ARG A 452 31.39 -18.72 -18.97
N CYS A 453 30.69 -18.27 -20.03
CA CYS A 453 29.62 -19.03 -20.64
C CYS A 453 30.16 -20.10 -21.60
N THR A 454 29.32 -21.05 -21.95
CA THR A 454 29.58 -22.00 -23.04
C THR A 454 29.73 -21.30 -24.39
N ASP A 455 30.36 -21.98 -25.37
CA ASP A 455 30.56 -21.41 -26.71
C ASP A 455 29.25 -21.23 -27.48
N GLN A 456 28.25 -22.08 -27.21
CA GLN A 456 26.98 -22.13 -27.92
C GLN A 456 25.81 -22.23 -26.94
N GLY A 457 24.76 -21.45 -27.17
CA GLY A 457 23.53 -21.54 -26.38
C GLY A 457 22.73 -20.26 -26.48
N SER A 458 21.48 -20.28 -26.03
CA SER A 458 20.64 -19.09 -26.11
C SER A 458 21.19 -17.95 -25.24
N ILE A 459 21.66 -18.23 -24.03
CA ILE A 459 22.27 -17.23 -23.15
C ILE A 459 23.59 -16.66 -23.71
N PRO A 460 24.60 -17.47 -24.08
CA PRO A 460 25.80 -16.96 -24.73
C PRO A 460 25.51 -16.08 -25.96
N ASN A 461 24.54 -16.49 -26.80
CA ASN A 461 24.13 -15.71 -27.97
C ASN A 461 23.56 -14.34 -27.59
N GLU A 462 22.81 -14.23 -26.48
CA GLU A 462 22.32 -12.92 -26.01
C GLU A 462 23.46 -12.05 -25.49
N PHE A 463 24.48 -12.61 -24.84
CA PHE A 463 25.68 -11.86 -24.50
C PHE A 463 26.42 -11.36 -25.75
N ASP A 464 26.53 -12.19 -26.80
CA ASP A 464 27.13 -11.78 -28.07
C ASP A 464 26.33 -10.66 -28.74
N ARG A 465 24.99 -10.72 -28.65
CA ARG A 465 24.11 -9.62 -29.09
C ARG A 465 24.38 -8.34 -28.31
N ILE A 466 24.50 -8.40 -26.99
CA ILE A 466 24.86 -7.23 -26.16
C ILE A 466 26.23 -6.69 -26.54
N LEU A 467 27.22 -7.56 -26.78
CA LEU A 467 28.56 -7.14 -27.20
C LEU A 467 28.56 -6.44 -28.57
N SER A 468 27.65 -6.81 -29.46
CA SER A 468 27.50 -6.15 -30.77
C SER A 468 26.84 -4.76 -30.71
N LEU A 469 26.26 -4.38 -29.57
CA LEU A 469 25.67 -3.04 -29.37
C LEU A 469 26.71 -1.97 -29.05
N TYR A 470 27.92 -2.35 -28.63
CA TYR A 470 28.99 -1.38 -28.41
C TYR A 470 29.53 -0.88 -29.74
N GLY A 471 29.78 0.42 -29.87
CA GLY A 471 30.59 0.96 -30.95
C GLY A 471 31.99 0.36 -30.98
N ASP A 472 32.67 0.48 -32.12
CA ASP A 472 34.02 -0.06 -32.32
C ASP A 472 35.00 0.43 -31.23
N ASP A 473 34.90 1.72 -30.88
CA ASP A 473 35.75 2.39 -29.90
C ASP A 473 35.08 2.62 -28.52
N ASP A 474 33.86 2.14 -28.32
CA ASP A 474 33.12 2.37 -27.07
C ASP A 474 33.45 1.31 -26.02
N ASP A 475 33.95 1.75 -24.86
CA ASP A 475 34.22 0.88 -23.70
C ASP A 475 33.00 0.67 -22.78
N SER A 476 31.95 1.46 -22.97
CA SER A 476 30.73 1.41 -22.17
C SER A 476 29.51 1.90 -22.96
N MET A 477 28.31 1.50 -22.55
CA MET A 477 27.05 2.03 -23.08
C MET A 477 26.11 2.45 -21.94
N PRO A 478 25.21 3.43 -22.13
CA PRO A 478 24.21 3.77 -21.13
C PRO A 478 23.25 2.59 -20.88
N ILE A 479 22.84 2.40 -19.62
CA ILE A 479 21.82 1.40 -19.26
C ILE A 479 20.41 1.98 -19.44
N LEU A 480 20.18 3.16 -18.86
CA LEU A 480 18.89 3.85 -18.95
C LEU A 480 18.75 4.54 -20.31
N ASP A 481 17.51 4.65 -20.78
CA ASP A 481 17.12 5.17 -22.10
C ASP A 481 17.73 4.40 -23.30
N ASN A 482 18.37 3.24 -23.06
CA ASN A 482 18.92 2.36 -24.09
C ASN A 482 17.92 1.26 -24.48
N HIS A 483 17.10 1.56 -25.48
CA HIS A 483 16.09 0.63 -25.98
C HIS A 483 16.69 -0.61 -26.68
N ASP A 484 17.84 -0.48 -27.33
CA ASP A 484 18.47 -1.59 -28.06
C ASP A 484 19.02 -2.65 -27.10
N LEU A 485 19.53 -2.23 -25.94
CA LEU A 485 19.96 -3.13 -24.86
C LEU A 485 18.80 -3.90 -24.24
N ASN A 486 17.58 -3.36 -24.29
CA ASN A 486 16.43 -3.96 -23.63
C ASN A 486 16.05 -5.32 -24.23
N ASP A 487 16.09 -5.46 -25.55
CA ASP A 487 15.67 -6.69 -26.25
C ASP A 487 16.48 -7.94 -25.82
N PRO A 488 17.82 -7.93 -25.83
CA PRO A 488 18.58 -9.07 -25.33
C PRO A 488 18.39 -9.30 -23.82
N LEU A 489 18.19 -8.23 -23.02
CA LEU A 489 17.89 -8.38 -21.60
C LEU A 489 16.52 -9.03 -21.36
N GLU A 490 15.49 -8.72 -22.14
CA GLU A 490 14.18 -9.40 -22.04
C GLU A 490 14.27 -10.89 -22.38
N SER A 491 15.08 -11.22 -23.39
CA SER A 491 15.39 -12.60 -23.75
C SER A 491 16.09 -13.33 -22.59
N LEU A 492 17.15 -12.74 -22.02
CA LEU A 492 17.86 -13.30 -20.85
C LEU A 492 16.94 -13.47 -19.63
N ALA A 493 16.10 -12.48 -19.32
CA ALA A 493 15.16 -12.56 -18.21
C ALA A 493 14.14 -13.70 -18.38
N SER A 494 13.74 -13.99 -19.62
CA SER A 494 12.89 -15.12 -19.95
C SER A 494 13.59 -16.45 -19.67
N HIS A 495 14.87 -16.59 -20.07
CA HIS A 495 15.68 -17.77 -19.78
C HIS A 495 15.90 -18.03 -18.28
N LEU A 496 15.98 -16.97 -17.46
CA LEU A 496 16.17 -17.10 -16.00
C LEU A 496 14.90 -17.49 -15.23
N SER A 497 13.73 -17.40 -15.86
CA SER A 497 12.44 -17.62 -15.18
C SER A 497 12.31 -18.99 -14.48
N PRO A 498 12.71 -20.12 -15.09
CA PRO A 498 12.67 -21.43 -14.43
C PRO A 498 13.63 -21.53 -13.24
N PHE A 499 14.81 -20.92 -13.32
CA PHE A 499 15.80 -20.92 -12.25
C PHE A 499 15.32 -20.15 -11.03
N ILE A 500 14.65 -19.01 -11.24
CA ILE A 500 14.01 -18.25 -10.17
C ILE A 500 12.89 -19.08 -9.51
N ALA A 501 12.09 -19.80 -10.30
CA ALA A 501 11.07 -20.68 -9.77
C ALA A 501 11.67 -21.81 -8.93
N THR A 502 12.81 -22.37 -9.34
CA THR A 502 13.55 -23.38 -8.59
C THR A 502 14.13 -22.83 -7.30
N ALA A 503 14.86 -21.71 -7.35
CA ALA A 503 15.43 -21.05 -6.16
C ALA A 503 14.34 -20.73 -5.12
N ASN A 504 13.18 -20.25 -5.58
CA ASN A 504 12.07 -19.92 -4.71
C ASN A 504 11.43 -21.13 -4.02
N LYS A 505 11.69 -22.38 -4.45
CA LYS A 505 11.27 -23.57 -3.69
C LYS A 505 12.04 -23.73 -2.39
N GLU A 506 13.29 -23.29 -2.31
CA GLU A 506 14.04 -23.29 -1.06
C GLU A 506 13.55 -22.21 -0.10
N VAL A 507 13.21 -21.03 -0.64
CA VAL A 507 12.58 -19.95 0.15
C VAL A 507 11.31 -20.45 0.85
N VAL A 508 10.51 -21.31 0.19
CA VAL A 508 9.35 -21.99 0.83
C VAL A 508 9.80 -22.79 2.06
N CYS A 509 10.81 -23.65 1.92
CA CYS A 509 11.32 -24.48 3.02
C CYS A 509 11.89 -23.62 4.17
N LEU A 510 12.60 -22.55 3.86
CA LEU A 510 13.18 -21.64 4.86
C LEU A 510 12.09 -20.92 5.66
N ILE A 511 11.04 -20.41 5.00
CA ILE A 511 9.90 -19.78 5.68
C ILE A 511 9.13 -20.81 6.52
N GLU A 512 8.94 -22.03 6.02
CA GLU A 512 8.33 -23.11 6.82
C GLU A 512 9.13 -23.36 8.10
N GLY A 513 10.46 -23.44 8.00
CA GLY A 513 11.36 -23.59 9.13
C GLY A 513 11.24 -22.46 10.14
N GLU A 514 11.26 -21.20 9.67
CA GLU A 514 11.15 -20.00 10.52
C GLU A 514 9.84 -19.97 11.32
N PHE A 515 8.72 -20.30 10.68
CA PHE A 515 7.41 -20.31 11.32
C PHE A 515 7.14 -21.57 12.16
N ALA A 516 7.94 -22.63 11.98
CA ALA A 516 7.81 -23.87 12.75
C ALA A 516 8.66 -23.91 14.03
N GLN A 517 9.58 -22.95 14.25
CA GLN A 517 10.42 -22.96 15.44
C GLN A 517 9.57 -22.75 16.71
N PRO A 518 9.72 -23.61 17.75
CA PRO A 518 9.18 -23.31 19.06
C PRO A 518 9.83 -22.02 19.58
N ILE A 519 9.04 -21.13 20.18
CA ILE A 519 9.63 -19.97 20.86
C ILE A 519 10.48 -20.51 22.02
N ALA A 520 11.77 -20.16 22.03
CA ALA A 520 12.70 -20.46 23.09
C ALA A 520 12.42 -19.66 24.37
#